data_AF-A0A530BLW1-F1
#
_entry.id   AF-A0A530BLW1-F1
#
_cell.length_a   1.000
_cell.length_b   1.000
_cell.length_c   1.000
_cell.angle_alpha   90.00
_cell.angle_beta   90.00
_cell.angle_gamma   90.00
#
_symmetry.space_group_name_H-M   'P 1'
#
loop_
_entity.id
_entity.type
_entity.pdbx_description
1 polymer ?
#
loop_
_entity_poly.entity_id
_entity_poly.type
_entity_poly.pdbx_seq_one_letter_code
_entity_poly.pdbx_strand_id
1 'polypeptide(L)'
;GDGRASLTLAEEVWRAAKSGEVFGPEGLQRIIQRRAPIYDKGQDGHYNLISALHKSVRVSDPDAALYYLARMFDAGEDPLYLG
;
A
#
# COMPACT_ATOMS: atom_id res chain seq x y z
N GLY A 1 -18.39 -12.19 1.25
CA GLY A 1 -17.32 -11.82 2.20
C GLY A 1 -16.03 -12.41 1.67
N ASP A 2 -15.05 -11.57 1.38
CA ASP A 2 -13.84 -11.98 0.65
C ASP A 2 -12.85 -12.66 1.62
N GLY A 3 -12.79 -13.99 1.59
CA GLY A 3 -11.92 -14.77 2.49
C GLY A 3 -10.45 -14.41 2.42
N ARG A 4 -9.98 -13.84 1.30
CA ARG A 4 -8.62 -13.30 1.16
C ARG A 4 -8.39 -12.13 2.12
N ALA A 5 -9.35 -11.22 2.23
CA ALA A 5 -9.23 -10.07 3.14
C ALA A 5 -9.11 -10.52 4.60
N SER A 6 -9.87 -11.54 4.99
CA SER A 6 -9.81 -12.12 6.33
C SER A 6 -8.47 -12.80 6.63
N LEU A 7 -7.89 -13.52 5.66
CA LEU A 7 -6.57 -14.14 5.81
C LEU A 7 -5.44 -13.11 5.92
N THR A 8 -5.44 -12.08 5.08
CA THR A 8 -4.44 -11.01 5.17
C THR A 8 -4.48 -10.31 6.52
N LEU A 9 -5.69 -10.06 7.05
CA LEU A 9 -5.86 -9.45 8.37
C LEU A 9 -5.28 -10.32 9.49
N ALA A 10 -5.54 -11.63 9.43
CA ALA A 10 -5.01 -12.58 10.41
C ALA A 10 -3.47 -12.63 10.37
N GLU A 11 -2.87 -12.57 9.18
CA GLU A 11 -1.41 -12.56 9.03
C GLU A 11 -0.77 -11.28 9.58
N GLU A 12 -1.40 -10.12 9.38
CA GLU A 12 -0.94 -8.84 9.94
C GLU A 12 -0.95 -8.86 11.47
N VAL A 13 -2.02 -9.38 12.06
CA VAL A 13 -2.14 -9.54 13.52
C VAL A 13 -1.06 -10.48 14.04
N TRP A 14 -0.79 -11.59 13.33
CA TRP A 14 0.27 -12.52 13.69
C TRP A 14 1.66 -11.85 13.64
N ARG A 15 1.97 -11.08 12.59
CA ARG A 15 3.26 -10.39 12.43
C ARG A 15 3.48 -9.29 13.48
N ALA A 16 2.41 -8.65 13.94
CA ALA A 16 2.48 -7.61 14.96
C ALA A 16 2.62 -8.16 16.39
N ALA A 17 2.29 -9.43 16.61
CA ALA A 17 2.33 -10.07 17.92
C ALA A 17 3.76 -10.34 18.40
N LYS A 18 4.06 -10.01 19.65
CA LYS A 18 5.24 -10.53 20.34
C LYS A 18 4.96 -11.93 20.90
N SER A 19 6.03 -12.69 21.15
CA SER A 19 5.91 -14.02 21.75
C SER A 19 5.21 -13.94 23.11
N GLY A 20 4.11 -14.70 23.26
CA GLY A 20 3.30 -14.74 24.48
C GLY A 20 2.29 -13.60 24.65
N GLU A 21 2.17 -12.70 23.66
CA GLU A 21 1.23 -11.60 23.71
C GLU A 21 -0.19 -12.06 23.37
N VAL A 22 -1.15 -11.71 24.23
CA VAL A 22 -2.58 -11.95 24.01
C VAL A 22 -3.27 -10.63 23.78
N PHE A 23 -3.86 -10.47 22.60
CA PHE A 23 -4.62 -9.26 22.27
C PHE A 23 -6.03 -9.32 22.85
N GLY A 24 -6.38 -8.31 23.63
CA GLY A 24 -7.79 -7.98 23.89
C GLY A 24 -8.44 -7.27 22.69
N PRO A 25 -9.77 -7.10 22.69
CA PRO A 25 -10.51 -6.46 21.59
C PRO A 25 -9.96 -5.08 21.20
N GLU A 26 -9.57 -4.26 22.18
CA GLU A 26 -9.01 -2.92 21.95
C GLU A 26 -7.60 -2.94 21.35
N GLY A 27 -6.79 -3.96 21.69
CA GLY A 27 -5.46 -4.16 21.12
C GLY A 27 -5.57 -4.58 19.66
N LEU A 28 -6.49 -5.50 19.37
CA LEU A 28 -6.79 -5.95 18.02
C LEU A 28 -7.33 -4.79 17.17
N GLN A 29 -8.24 -3.98 17.71
CA GLN A 29 -8.79 -2.83 17.01
C GLN A 29 -7.71 -1.79 16.67
N ARG A 30 -6.70 -1.59 17.51
CA ARG A 30 -5.55 -0.72 17.20
C ARG A 30 -4.69 -1.25 16.05
N ILE A 31 -4.47 -2.57 15.99
CA ILE A 31 -3.72 -3.21 14.91
C ILE A 31 -4.50 -3.11 13.59
N ILE A 32 -5.80 -3.38 13.63
CA ILE A 32 -6.69 -3.29 12.48
C ILE A 32 -6.86 -1.84 12.02
N GLN A 33 -6.99 -0.87 12.94
CA GLN A 33 -7.10 0.56 12.61
C GLN A 33 -5.81 1.15 12.04
N ARG A 34 -4.63 0.59 12.35
CA ARG A 34 -3.38 0.96 11.65
C ARG A 34 -3.48 0.76 10.13
N ARG A 35 -4.34 -0.17 9.68
CA ARG A 35 -4.66 -0.39 8.27
C ARG A 35 -5.66 0.62 7.70
N ALA A 36 -6.45 1.28 8.55
CA ALA A 36 -7.58 2.10 8.12
C ALA A 36 -7.26 3.44 7.43
N PRO A 37 -6.01 3.92 7.29
CA PRO A 37 -5.73 5.06 6.40
C PRO A 37 -4.86 4.76 5.16
N ILE A 38 -4.37 3.53 4.93
CA ILE A 38 -3.45 3.25 3.79
C ILE A 38 -3.68 1.85 3.20
N TYR A 39 -4.93 1.42 3.15
CA TYR A 39 -5.32 0.40 2.19
C TYR A 39 -6.48 0.96 1.38
N ASP A 40 -6.17 2.04 0.66
CA ASP A 40 -6.98 2.46 -0.47
C ASP A 40 -6.85 1.38 -1.55
N LYS A 41 -7.66 0.34 -1.39
CA LYS A 41 -7.98 -0.68 -2.39
C LYS A 41 -8.73 -0.09 -3.58
N GLY A 42 -8.92 1.23 -3.65
CA GLY A 42 -9.34 1.92 -4.84
C GLY A 42 -8.12 2.08 -5.74
N GLN A 43 -8.17 1.51 -6.93
CA GLN A 43 -7.13 1.60 -7.94
C GLN A 43 -6.73 3.06 -8.33
N ASP A 44 -7.40 4.07 -7.79
CA ASP A 44 -7.14 5.49 -8.05
C ASP A 44 -5.75 5.97 -7.64
N GLY A 45 -5.20 5.54 -6.49
CA GLY A 45 -3.84 5.94 -6.09
C GLY A 45 -2.77 5.48 -7.10
N HIS A 46 -2.89 4.22 -7.52
CA HIS A 46 -2.03 3.55 -8.49
C HIS A 46 -2.17 4.16 -9.90
N TYR A 47 -3.40 4.30 -10.41
CA TYR A 47 -3.65 4.91 -11.73
C TYR A 47 -3.21 6.38 -11.80
N ASN A 48 -3.40 7.14 -10.72
CA ASN A 48 -3.00 8.54 -10.70
C ASN A 48 -1.48 8.69 -10.76
N LEU A 49 -0.73 7.82 -10.08
CA LEU A 49 0.73 7.79 -10.13
C LEU A 49 1.25 7.43 -11.52
N ILE A 50 0.75 6.36 -12.13
CA ILE A 50 1.22 5.89 -13.43
C ILE A 50 0.82 6.85 -14.57
N SER A 51 -0.34 7.51 -14.45
CA SER A 51 -0.79 8.55 -15.39
C SER A 51 0.09 9.80 -15.29
N ALA A 52 0.46 10.20 -14.07
CA ALA A 52 1.37 11.32 -13.85
C ALA A 52 2.80 11.03 -14.33
N LEU A 53 3.30 9.81 -14.16
CA LEU A 53 4.56 9.35 -14.73
C LEU A 53 4.54 9.43 -16.27
N HIS A 54 3.52 8.88 -16.93
CA HIS A 54 3.41 8.93 -18.40
C HIS A 54 3.31 10.37 -18.94
N LYS A 55 2.59 11.25 -18.26
CA LYS A 55 2.48 12.66 -18.65
C LYS A 55 3.81 13.39 -18.50
N SER A 56 4.52 13.20 -17.38
CA SER A 56 5.83 13.83 -17.14
C SER A 56 6.87 13.38 -18.18
N VAL A 57 6.92 12.08 -18.51
CA VAL A 57 7.78 11.56 -19.60
C VAL A 57 7.39 12.18 -20.95
N ARG A 58 6.09 12.27 -21.27
CA ARG A 58 5.59 12.84 -22.54
C ARG A 58 5.97 14.31 -22.71
N VAL A 59 5.95 15.10 -21.63
CA VAL A 59 6.30 16.53 -21.66
C VAL A 59 7.78 16.78 -21.37
N SER A 60 8.60 15.72 -21.26
CA SER A 60 10.04 15.78 -20.98
C SER A 60 10.38 16.53 -19.69
N ASP A 61 9.62 16.30 -18.62
CA ASP A 61 9.89 16.79 -17.27
C ASP A 61 10.58 15.68 -16.44
N PRO A 62 11.91 15.64 -16.38
CA PRO A 62 12.65 14.56 -15.73
C PRO A 62 12.53 14.58 -14.21
N ASP A 63 12.40 15.77 -13.59
CA ASP A 63 12.29 15.90 -12.14
C ASP A 63 10.94 15.35 -11.67
N ALA A 64 9.86 15.68 -12.38
CA ALA A 64 8.56 15.11 -12.09
C ALA A 64 8.54 13.59 -12.34
N ALA A 65 9.16 13.12 -13.42
CA ALA A 65 9.22 11.69 -13.71
C ALA A 65 9.93 10.89 -12.60
N LEU A 66 11.09 11.38 -12.13
CA LEU A 66 11.81 10.76 -11.02
C LEU A 66 11.01 10.80 -9.72
N TYR A 67 10.32 11.91 -9.44
CA TYR A 67 9.46 12.05 -8.27
C TYR A 67 8.33 11.02 -8.26
N TYR A 68 7.59 10.87 -9.35
CA TYR A 68 6.49 9.90 -9.43
C TYR A 68 7.00 8.45 -9.40
N LEU A 69 8.14 8.17 -10.05
CA LEU A 69 8.80 6.86 -10.01
C LEU A 69 9.22 6.48 -8.58
N ALA A 70 9.91 7.37 -7.86
CA ALA A 70 10.31 7.13 -6.48
C ALA A 70 9.09 6.87 -5.57
N ARG A 71 8.01 7.64 -5.77
CA ARG A 71 6.78 7.45 -4.99
C ARG A 71 6.06 6.13 -5.30
N MET A 72 6.18 5.60 -6.51
CA MET A 72 5.67 4.28 -6.87
C MET A 72 6.46 3.16 -6.18
N PHE A 73 7.79 3.28 -6.08
CA PHE A 73 8.61 2.33 -5.30
C PHE A 73 8.29 2.37 -3.80
N ASP A 74 8.13 3.57 -3.22
CA ASP A 74 7.76 3.72 -1.80
C ASP A 74 6.36 3.19 -1.49
N ALA A 75 5.45 3.22 -2.47
CA ALA A 75 4.10 2.66 -2.36
C ALA A 75 4.05 1.12 -2.49
N GLY A 76 5.17 0.46 -2.79
CA GLY A 76 5.25 -0.99 -2.94
C GLY A 76 4.75 -1.53 -4.28
N GLU A 77 4.79 -0.71 -5.33
CA GLU A 77 4.47 -1.16 -6.69
C GLU A 77 5.50 -2.19 -7.19
N ASP A 78 5.03 -3.18 -7.94
CA ASP A 78 5.90 -4.19 -8.55
C ASP A 78 6.72 -3.52 -9.69
N PRO A 79 8.07 -3.58 -9.65
CA PRO A 79 8.92 -3.06 -10.71
C PRO A 79 8.60 -3.61 -12.10
N LEU A 80 7.97 -4.78 -12.20
CA LEU A 80 7.55 -5.37 -13.49
C LEU A 80 6.45 -4.56 -14.20
N TYR A 81 5.76 -3.66 -13.51
CA TYR A 81 4.69 -2.83 -14.09
C TYR A 81 5.20 -1.55 -14.76
N LEU A 82 6.51 -1.27 -14.69
CA LEU A 82 7.17 -0.07 -15.24
C LEU A 82 7.74 -0.28 -16.65
N GLY A 83 7.55 -1.48 -17.23
CA GLY A 83 8.04 -1.86 -18.57
C GLY A 83 7.00 -1.69 -19.67
#